data_AF-A0A356SFG0-F1
#
_entry.id   AF-A0A356SFG0-F1
#
_cell.length_a   1.000
_cell.length_b   1.000
_cell.length_c   1.000
_cell.angle_alpha   90.00
_cell.angle_beta   90.00
_cell.angle_gamma   90.00
#
_symmetry.space_group_name_H-M   'P 1'
#
loop_
_entity.id
_entity.type
_entity.pdbx_description
1 polymer ?
#
loop_
_entity_poly.entity_id
_entity_poly.type
_entity_poly.pdbx_seq_one_letter_code
_entity_poly.pdbx_strand_id
1 'polypeptide(L)' 'HAKLAHRVRPGVVYTTFHHPVSGANVITTDNSDWATNCPEYKVTAVQVTRVTQPSDWQERQKNFDSKQKRLLTDAILG' A
#
# COMPACT_ATOMS: atom_id res chain seq x y z
N HIS A 1 8.88 -9.59 2.76
CA HIS A 1 9.76 -10.50 2.01
C HIS A 1 9.48 -10.33 0.52
N ALA A 2 10.46 -10.58 -0.35
CA ALA A 2 10.27 -10.54 -1.81
C ALA A 2 10.30 -11.96 -2.39
N LYS A 3 9.53 -12.20 -3.44
CA LYS A 3 9.52 -13.48 -4.17
C LYS A 3 10.13 -13.29 -5.55
N LEU A 4 11.29 -13.90 -5.79
CA LEU A 4 11.93 -13.93 -7.11
C LEU A 4 11.29 -15.04 -7.95
N ALA A 5 10.93 -14.73 -9.19
CA ALA A 5 10.32 -15.69 -10.11
C ALA A 5 10.52 -15.25 -11.57
N HIS A 6 10.58 -16.21 -12.49
CA HIS A 6 10.62 -15.96 -13.94
C HIS A 6 9.25 -15.63 -14.56
N ARG A 7 8.17 -15.62 -13.76
CA ARG A 7 6.80 -15.36 -14.23
C ARG A 7 6.60 -13.93 -14.73
N VAL A 8 7.41 -12.99 -14.27
CA VAL A 8 7.36 -11.58 -14.67
C VAL A 8 8.58 -11.26 -15.53
N ARG A 9 8.39 -10.42 -16.55
CA ARG A 9 9.47 -9.98 -17.44
C ARG A 9 10.47 -9.10 -16.70
N PRO A 10 11.75 -9.08 -17.09
CA PRO A 10 12.72 -8.11 -16.57
C PRO A 10 12.19 -6.67 -16.68
N GLY A 11 12.36 -5.88 -15.62
CA GLY A 11 11.84 -4.51 -15.52
C GLY A 11 10.36 -4.41 -15.08
N VAL A 12 9.66 -5.53 -14.86
CA VAL A 12 8.26 -5.53 -14.40
C VAL A 12 8.14 -6.12 -13.00
N VAL A 13 7.38 -5.45 -12.15
CA VAL A 13 7.08 -5.88 -10.77
C VAL A 13 5.59 -6.18 -10.66
N TYR A 14 5.25 -7.18 -9.84
CA TYR A 14 3.86 -7.53 -9.53
C TYR A 14 3.65 -7.49 -8.01
N THR A 15 2.55 -6.88 -7.57
CA THR A 15 2.13 -6.82 -6.17
C THR A 15 0.63 -7.06 -6.02
N THR A 16 0.17 -7.32 -4.80
CA THR A 16 -1.24 -7.47 -4.46
C THR A 16 -1.61 -6.53 -3.32
N PHE A 17 -2.89 -6.17 -3.22
CA PHE A 17 -3.40 -5.21 -2.24
C PHE A 17 -4.31 -5.85 -1.18
N HIS A 18 -4.35 -7.19 -1.11
CA HIS A 18 -5.26 -7.92 -0.22
C HIS A 18 -4.96 -7.72 1.27
N HIS A 19 -3.72 -7.39 1.64
CA HIS A 19 -3.32 -7.16 3.03
C HIS A 19 -3.13 -5.67 3.30
N PRO A 20 -3.95 -5.04 4.18
CA PRO A 20 -3.96 -3.59 4.36
C PRO A 20 -2.65 -3.03 4.91
N VAL A 21 -1.93 -3.83 5.72
CA VAL A 21 -0.61 -3.46 6.29
C VAL A 21 0.44 -3.15 5.21
N SER A 22 0.30 -3.69 4.00
CA SER A 22 1.26 -3.48 2.93
C SER A 22 1.20 -2.07 2.34
N GLY A 23 0.04 -1.39 2.41
CA GLY A 23 -0.13 -0.08 1.79
C GLY A 23 0.10 -0.06 0.29
N ALA A 24 -0.24 -1.13 -0.45
CA ALA A 24 0.09 -1.24 -1.88
C ALA A 24 -0.38 -0.03 -2.72
N ASN A 25 -1.58 0.48 -2.45
CA ASN A 25 -2.16 1.64 -3.17
C ASN A 25 -1.61 3.00 -2.70
N VAL A 26 -0.67 3.03 -1.76
CA VAL A 26 0.07 4.26 -1.42
C VAL A 26 1.10 4.56 -2.51
N ILE A 27 1.54 3.53 -3.23
CA ILE A 27 2.53 3.63 -4.29
C ILE A 27 1.87 4.03 -5.61
N THR A 28 0.60 3.69 -5.82
CA THR A 28 -0.13 4.02 -7.06
C THR A 28 -0.31 5.52 -7.22
N THR A 29 -0.33 5.99 -8.46
CA THR A 29 -0.51 7.40 -8.81
C THR A 29 -1.98 7.82 -8.85
N ASP A 30 -2.22 9.12 -9.01
CA ASP A 30 -3.51 9.74 -9.28
C ASP A 30 -3.93 9.70 -10.77
N ASN A 31 -3.06 9.21 -11.65
CA ASN A 31 -3.40 8.96 -13.06
C ASN A 31 -4.69 8.13 -13.21
N SER A 32 -5.52 8.53 -14.17
CA SER A 32 -6.79 7.88 -14.44
C SER A 32 -7.21 8.03 -15.90
N ASP A 33 -8.12 7.14 -16.32
CA ASP A 33 -8.75 7.22 -17.64
C ASP A 33 -9.65 8.47 -17.76
N TRP A 34 -9.56 9.14 -18.90
CA TRP A 34 -10.24 10.41 -19.15
C TRP A 34 -11.78 10.30 -19.20
N ALA A 35 -12.31 9.14 -19.59
CA ALA A 35 -13.75 8.98 -19.79
C ALA A 35 -14.49 8.63 -18.50
N THR A 36 -13.84 7.87 -17.62
CA THR A 36 -14.49 7.27 -16.44
C THR A 36 -13.83 7.60 -15.11
N ASN A 37 -12.67 8.25 -15.13
CA ASN A 37 -11.79 8.41 -13.98
C ASN A 37 -11.39 7.07 -13.34
N CYS A 38 -11.39 5.97 -14.10
CA CYS A 38 -10.88 4.69 -13.62
C CYS A 38 -9.38 4.80 -13.32
N PRO A 39 -8.90 4.52 -12.10
CA PRO A 39 -7.51 4.76 -11.74
C PRO A 39 -6.52 3.80 -12.41
N GLU A 40 -5.30 4.29 -12.67
CA GLU A 40 -4.21 3.52 -13.27
C GLU A 40 -3.52 2.60 -12.24
N TYR A 41 -4.19 1.49 -11.89
CA TYR A 41 -3.63 0.52 -10.93
C TYR A 41 -2.55 -0.40 -11.50
N LYS A 42 -2.46 -0.51 -12.83
CA LYS A 42 -1.59 -1.52 -13.48
C LYS A 42 -0.24 -0.98 -13.91
N VAL A 43 -0.05 0.33 -13.89
CA VAL A 43 1.20 0.98 -14.33
C VAL A 43 1.56 2.06 -13.32
N THR A 44 2.74 1.93 -12.73
CA THR A 44 3.32 2.91 -11.82
C THR A 44 4.82 2.74 -11.89
N ALA A 45 5.55 3.84 -12.14
CA ALA A 45 7.00 3.81 -12.11
C ALA A 45 7.48 3.67 -10.66
N VAL A 46 8.31 2.66 -10.37
CA VAL A 46 8.79 2.35 -9.02
C VAL A 46 10.29 2.07 -8.98
N GLN A 47 10.89 2.30 -7.82
CA GLN A 47 12.23 1.83 -7.48
C GLN A 47 12.14 0.79 -6.37
N VAL A 48 12.77 -0.37 -6.57
CA VAL A 48 12.78 -1.45 -5.59
C VAL A 48 14.16 -1.56 -4.95
N THR A 49 14.21 -1.41 -3.64
CA THR A 49 15.44 -1.51 -2.84
C THR A 49 15.23 -2.47 -1.67
N ARG A 50 16.27 -3.20 -1.27
CA ARG A 50 16.23 -4.05 -0.08
C ARG A 50 16.20 -3.17 1.18
N VAL A 51 15.27 -3.46 2.08
CA VAL A 51 15.12 -2.77 3.37
C VAL A 51 15.08 -3.76 4.53
N THR A 52 15.40 -3.29 5.73
CA THR A 52 15.38 -4.07 6.98
C THR A 52 14.26 -3.66 7.94
N GLN A 53 13.61 -2.52 7.70
CA GLN A 53 12.55 -1.97 8.54
C GLN A 53 11.30 -1.62 7.72
N PRO A 54 10.11 -1.53 8.35
CA PRO A 54 8.89 -1.02 7.72
C PRO A 54 9.06 0.43 7.25
N SER A 55 8.20 0.88 6.34
CA SER A 55 8.22 2.29 5.91
C SER A 55 7.58 3.21 6.96
N ASP A 56 7.99 4.48 6.97
CA ASP A 56 7.40 5.50 7.84
C ASP A 56 5.89 5.61 7.65
N TRP A 57 5.38 5.40 6.43
CA TRP A 57 3.95 5.38 6.17
C TRP A 57 3.26 4.23 6.90
N GLN A 58 3.83 3.02 6.88
CA GLN A 58 3.28 1.86 7.59
C GLN A 58 3.25 2.09 9.10
N GLU A 59 4.30 2.70 9.66
CA GLU A 59 4.35 3.05 11.09
C GLU A 59 3.28 4.07 11.46
N ARG A 60 3.14 5.15 10.68
CA ARG A 60 2.09 6.16 10.88
C ARG A 60 0.70 5.54 10.80
N GLN A 61 0.46 4.67 9.81
CA GLN A 61 -0.83 4.00 9.64
C GLN A 61 -1.18 3.10 10.83
N LYS A 62 -0.20 2.35 11.36
CA LYS A 62 -0.39 1.51 12.56
C LYS A 62 -0.73 2.34 13.79
N ASN A 63 -0.04 3.47 13.99
CA ASN A 63 -0.29 4.37 15.10
C ASN A 63 -1.68 5.02 14.98
N PHE A 64 -2.07 5.43 13.77
CA PHE A 64 -3.39 5.97 13.48
C PHE A 64 -4.49 4.94 13.77
N ASP A 65 -4.39 3.72 13.25
CA ASP A 65 -5.36 2.64 13.48
C ASP A 65 -5.54 2.34 14.98
N SER A 66 -4.42 2.26 15.71
CA SER A 66 -4.44 2.04 17.17
C SER A 66 -5.16 3.18 17.91
N LYS A 67 -4.90 4.43 17.51
CA LYS A 67 -5.57 5.60 18.07
C LYS A 67 -7.07 5.59 17.78
N GLN A 68 -7.48 5.29 16.54
CA GLN A 68 -8.90 5.24 16.16
C GLN A 68 -9.66 4.17 16.94
N LYS A 69 -9.07 2.98 17.12
CA LYS A 69 -9.66 1.90 17.92
C LYS A 69 -9.88 2.34 19.37
N ARG A 70 -8.88 3.00 19.98
CA ARG A 70 -9.03 3.53 21.34
C ARG A 70 -10.17 4.55 21.44
N LEU A 71 -10.21 5.51 20.51
CA LEU A 71 -11.28 6.52 20.50
C LEU A 71 -12.67 5.89 20.33
N LEU A 72 -12.78 4.85 19.50
CA LEU A 72 -14.02 4.10 19.35
C LEU A 72 -14.42 3.39 20.64
N THR A 73 -13.48 2.74 21.33
CA THR A 73 -13.74 2.09 22.62
C THR A 73 -14.17 3.10 23.69
N ASP A 74 -13.49 4.23 23.80
CA ASP A 74 -13.81 5.29 24.76
C ASP A 74 -15.22 5.86 24.51
N ALA A 75 -15.60 6.05 23.24
CA ALA A 75 -16.92 6.55 22.85
C ALA A 75 -18.06 5.53 23.06
N ILE A 76 -17.78 4.24 23.14
CA ILE A 76 -18.78 3.19 23.39
C ILE A 76 -18.97 2.95 24.89
N LEU A 77 -17.91 3.10 25.68
CA LEU A 77 -17.91 2.84 27.12
C LEU A 77 -18.24 4.07 27.98
N GLY A 78 -18.03 5.27 27.43
CA GLY A 78 -18.45 6.55 28.04
C GLY A 78 -19.89 6.88 27.71
#